data_AF-A0A355YIJ9-F1
#
_entry.id   AF-A0A355YIJ9-F1
#
_cell.length_a   1.000
_cell.length_b   1.000
_cell.length_c   1.000
_cell.angle_alpha   90.00
_cell.angle_beta   90.00
_cell.angle_gamma   90.00
#
_symmetry.space_group_name_H-M   'P 1'
#
loop_
_entity.id
_entity.type
_entity.pdbx_description
1 polymer ?
#
loop_
_entity_poly.entity_id
_entity_poly.type
_entity_poly.pdbx_seq_one_letter_code
_entity_poly.pdbx_strand_id
1 'polypeptide(L)' 'MRTAPRLLLNTPDIELWPAGLLRARGSHDARLLSRARTVLRRKRDGRYLAALLPEGLMPMVERLAREPGIGQALRRLEE' A
#
# COMPACT_ATOMS: atom_id res chain seq x y z
N MET A 1 -19.08 -0.98 9.55
CA MET A 1 -17.76 -0.34 9.44
C MET A 1 -16.70 -1.37 9.83
N ARG A 2 -15.99 -1.96 8.86
CA ARG A 2 -14.91 -2.90 9.20
C ARG A 2 -13.76 -2.08 9.77
N THR A 3 -13.40 -2.34 11.02
CA THR A 3 -12.22 -1.80 11.69
C THR A 3 -11.01 -2.20 10.84
N ALA A 4 -10.60 -1.35 9.91
CA ALA A 4 -9.34 -1.57 9.20
C ALA A 4 -8.25 -1.49 10.27
N PRO A 5 -7.43 -2.55 10.44
CA PRO A 5 -6.36 -2.51 11.43
C PRO A 5 -5.51 -1.27 11.19
N ARG A 6 -5.33 -0.44 12.21
CA ARG A 6 -4.44 0.73 12.18
C ARG A 6 -2.97 0.32 12.32
N LEU A 7 -2.65 -0.88 11.85
CA LEU A 7 -1.35 -1.48 12.01
C LEU A 7 -0.51 -1.12 10.80
N LEU A 8 0.59 -0.42 11.07
CA LEU A 8 1.63 -0.21 10.08
C LEU A 8 2.57 -1.41 10.16
N LEU A 9 2.69 -2.16 9.07
CA LEU A 9 3.63 -3.27 8.97
C LEU A 9 4.85 -2.84 8.18
N ASN A 10 6.02 -3.24 8.67
CA ASN A 10 7.31 -2.87 8.09
C ASN A 10 7.99 -4.11 7.48
N THR A 11 8.52 -3.93 6.28
CA THR A 11 9.56 -4.80 5.68
C THR A 11 10.80 -3.95 5.38
N PRO A 12 11.95 -4.54 5.00
CA PRO A 12 13.16 -3.77 4.73
C PRO A 12 13.00 -2.68 3.67
N ASP A 13 12.26 -2.95 2.59
CA ASP A 13 12.13 -2.04 1.44
C ASP A 13 10.75 -1.36 1.33
N ILE A 14 9.72 -1.97 1.90
CA ILE A 14 8.32 -1.57 1.74
C ILE A 14 7.62 -1.47 3.09
N GLU A 15 6.83 -0.42 3.24
CA GLU A 15 5.93 -0.21 4.36
C GLU A 15 4.49 -0.45 3.92
N LEU A 16 3.70 -1.08 4.79
CA LEU A 16 2.28 -1.29 4.59
C LEU A 16 1.55 -0.31 5.50
N TRP A 17 0.99 0.74 4.90
CA TRP A 17 0.31 1.81 5.60
C TRP A 17 -1.19 1.56 5.62
N PRO A 18 -1.86 1.65 6.78
CA PRO A 18 -3.32 1.68 6.81
C PRO A 18 -3.80 2.97 6.14
N ALA A 19 -4.70 2.84 5.18
CA ALA A 19 -5.08 3.95 4.30
C ALA A 19 -5.70 5.14 5.05
N GLY A 20 -6.34 4.89 6.19
CA GLY A 20 -6.90 5.94 7.05
C GLY A 20 -5.87 6.89 7.67
N LEU A 21 -4.57 6.56 7.61
CA LEU A 21 -3.48 7.45 8.02
C LEU A 21 -2.94 8.31 6.86
N LEU A 22 -3.31 8.01 5.62
CA LEU A 22 -2.85 8.75 4.45
C LEU A 22 -3.73 9.98 4.23
N ARG A 23 -3.10 11.15 4.13
CA ARG A 23 -3.75 12.36 3.61
C ARG A 23 -3.34 12.56 2.15
N ALA A 24 -3.94 11.81 1.23
CA ALA A 24 -3.74 12.06 -0.19
C ALA A 24 -4.49 13.35 -0.59
N ARG A 25 -3.76 14.43 -0.89
CA ARG A 25 -4.33 15.65 -1.47
C ARG A 25 -3.82 15.78 -2.91
N GLY A 26 -4.74 15.89 -3.87
CA GLY A 26 -4.46 16.45 -5.20
C GLY A 26 -3.70 15.59 -6.22
N SER A 27 -3.50 14.27 -6.02
CA SER A 27 -2.88 13.40 -7.04
C SER A 27 -3.90 12.60 -7.85
N HIS A 28 -3.54 12.17 -9.06
CA HIS A 28 -4.30 11.21 -9.88
C HIS A 28 -4.73 9.98 -9.06
N ASP A 29 -3.88 9.58 -8.12
CA ASP A 29 -4.05 8.42 -7.26
C ASP A 29 -4.90 8.67 -6.01
N ALA A 30 -5.27 9.93 -5.69
CA ALA A 30 -5.94 10.25 -4.43
C ALA A 30 -7.27 9.51 -4.25
N ARG A 31 -8.01 9.27 -5.34
CA ARG A 31 -9.24 8.47 -5.35
C ARG A 31 -8.99 6.99 -5.07
N LEU A 32 -7.87 6.45 -5.54
CA LEU A 32 -7.49 5.06 -5.30
C LEU A 32 -7.07 4.89 -3.83
N LEU A 33 -6.23 5.80 -3.34
CA LEU A 33 -5.73 5.81 -1.97
C LEU A 33 -6.84 6.00 -0.94
N SER A 34 -7.87 6.81 -1.24
CA SER A 34 -9.00 7.03 -0.31
C SER A 34 -9.89 5.80 -0.13
N ARG A 35 -9.88 4.87 -1.10
CA ARG A 35 -10.63 3.60 -1.04
C ARG A 35 -9.82 2.43 -0.49
N ALA A 36 -8.50 2.59 -0.40
CA ALA A 36 -7.61 1.54 0.06
C ALA A 36 -7.92 1.15 1.51
N ARG A 37 -7.62 -0.09 1.87
CA ARG A 37 -7.52 -0.56 3.26
C ARG A 37 -6.09 -0.41 3.75
N THR A 38 -5.16 -0.83 2.89
CA THR A 38 -3.71 -0.79 3.11
C THR A 38 -3.05 -0.29 1.84
N VAL A 39 -1.93 0.41 1.95
CA VAL A 39 -1.13 0.90 0.83
C VAL A 39 0.31 0.47 1.02
N LEU A 40 0.92 -0.04 -0.05
CA LEU A 40 2.32 -0.39 -0.09
C LEU A 40 3.10 0.86 -0.51
N ARG A 41 4.01 1.32 0.35
CA ARG A 41 4.85 2.48 0.13
C ARG A 41 6.32 2.07 0.17
N ARG A 42 7.08 2.46 -0.86
CA ARG A 42 8.51 2.19 -0.92
C ARG A 42 9.25 3.11 0.04
N LYS A 43 10.17 2.56 0.83
CA LYS A 43 10.90 3.34 1.85
C LYS A 43 11.88 4.34 1.27
N ARG A 44 12.63 3.93 0.23
CA ARG A 44 13.74 4.73 -0.32
C ARG A 44 13.31 6.08 -0.90
N ASP A 45 12.11 6.15 -1.48
CA ASP A 45 11.64 7.31 -2.25
C ASP A 45 10.20 7.72 -1.89
N GLY A 46 9.54 6.97 -1.03
CA GLY A 46 8.19 7.27 -0.57
C GLY A 46 7.08 7.02 -1.58
N ARG A 47 7.38 6.40 -2.73
CA ARG A 47 6.41 6.14 -3.79
C ARG A 47 5.39 5.08 -3.36
N TYR A 48 4.12 5.30 -3.67
CA TYR A 48 3.10 4.27 -3.56
C TYR A 48 3.24 3.25 -4.69
N LEU A 49 3.26 1.97 -4.32
CA LEU A 49 3.48 0.85 -5.24
C LEU A 49 2.18 0.14 -5.58
N ALA A 50 1.30 -0.02 -4.59
CA ALA A 50 0.02 -0.67 -4.75
C ALA A 50 -0.94 -0.26 -3.62
N ALA A 51 -2.24 -0.36 -3.90
CA ALA A 51 -3.30 -0.18 -2.93
C ALA A 51 -4.09 -1.49 -2.78
N LEU A 52 -4.27 -1.98 -1.56
CA LEU A 52 -5.16 -3.09 -1.27
C LEU A 52 -6.58 -2.54 -1.10
N LEU A 53 -7.44 -2.81 -2.07
CA LEU A 53 -8.86 -2.45 -2.07
C LEU A 53 -9.71 -3.65 -1.64
N PRO A 54 -11.02 -3.46 -1.38
CA PRO A 54 -11.95 -4.58 -1.23
C PRO A 54 -11.96 -5.55 -2.42
N GLU A 55 -11.70 -5.06 -3.63
CA GLU A 55 -11.70 -5.83 -4.86
C GLU A 55 -10.37 -6.55 -5.14
N GLY A 56 -9.32 -6.25 -4.38
CA GLY A 56 -8.00 -6.85 -4.53
C GLY A 56 -6.85 -5.83 -4.54
N LEU A 57 -5.66 -6.30 -4.86
CA LEU A 57 -4.45 -5.47 -4.94
C LEU A 57 -4.40 -4.74 -6.29
N MET A 58 -4.44 -3.41 -6.24
CA MET A 58 -4.31 -2.55 -7.43
C MET A 58 -2.88 -1.99 -7.52
N PRO A 59 -2.09 -2.37 -8.54
CA PRO A 59 -0.79 -1.78 -8.79
C PRO A 59 -0.87 -0.29 -9.16
N MET A 60 0.10 0.49 -8.69
CA MET A 60 0.26 1.92 -8.99
C MET A 60 1.57 2.19 -9.76
N VAL A 61 2.29 1.13 -10.10
CA VAL A 61 3.52 1.13 -10.89
C VAL A 61 3.47 -0.02 -11.89
N GLU A 62 4.07 0.19 -13.07
CA GLU A 62 4.00 -0.76 -14.19
C GLU A 62 4.62 -2.13 -13.85
N ARG A 63 5.73 -2.15 -13.10
CA ARG A 63 6.51 -3.36 -12.81
C ARG A 63 6.50 -3.73 -11.34
N LEU A 64 5.31 -3.74 -10.71
CA LEU A 64 5.16 -4.03 -9.26
C LEU A 64 5.88 -5.31 -8.83
N ALA A 65 5.76 -6.39 -9.61
CA ALA A 65 6.40 -7.68 -9.30
C ALA A 65 7.94 -7.64 -9.31
N ARG A 66 8.56 -6.59 -9.86
CA ARG A 66 10.01 -6.38 -9.87
C ARG A 66 10.49 -5.43 -8.78
N GLU A 67 9.59 -4.90 -7.96
CA GLU A 67 9.96 -4.00 -6.88
C GLU A 67 10.73 -4.74 -5.78
N PRO A 68 11.87 -4.19 -5.32
CA PRO A 68 12.59 -4.75 -4.17
C PRO A 68 11.66 -4.92 -2.97
N GLY A 69 11.73 -6.09 -2.33
CA GLY A 69 10.93 -6.42 -1.15
C GLY A 69 9.46 -6.75 -1.41
N ILE A 70 8.95 -6.74 -2.66
CA ILE A 70 7.52 -6.97 -2.93
C ILE A 70 7.03 -8.31 -2.41
N GLY A 71 7.80 -9.40 -2.57
CA GLY A 71 7.41 -10.72 -2.06
C GLY A 71 7.31 -10.76 -0.54
N GLN A 72 8.14 -10.01 0.18
CA GLN A 72 8.05 -9.91 1.65
C GLN A 72 6.82 -9.09 2.06
N ALA A 73 6.55 -7.99 1.37
CA ALA A 73 5.39 -7.16 1.63
C ALA A 73 4.07 -7.91 1.37
N LEU A 74 4.00 -8.72 0.31
CA LEU A 74 2.84 -9.56 0.01
C LEU A 74 2.62 -10.63 1.07
N ARG A 75 3.67 -11.34 1.51
CA ARG A 75 3.55 -12.30 2.62
C ARG A 75 2.99 -11.64 3.89
N ARG A 76 3.42 -10.41 4.19
CA ARG A 76 2.91 -9.63 5.34
C ARG A 76 1.46 -9.19 5.24
N LEU A 77 0.84 -9.25 4.05
CA LEU A 77 -0.60 -9.02 3.91
C LEU A 77 -1.43 -10.26 4.22
N GLU A 78 -0.82 -11.44 4.19
CA GLU A 78 -1.49 -12.74 4.37
C GLU A 78 -1.36 -13.26 5.82
N GLU A 79 -0.46 -12.68 6.62
CA GLU A 79 -0.26 -12.93 8.05
C GLU A 79 -1.32 -12.21 8.92
#